data_AF-A0A1V6D3D9-F1
#
_entry.id   AF-A0A1V6D3D9-F1
#
_cell.length_a   1.000
_cell.length_b   1.000
_cell.length_c   1.000
_cell.angle_alpha   90.00
_cell.angle_beta   90.00
_cell.angle_gamma   90.00
#
_symmetry.space_group_name_H-M   'P 1'
#
loop_
_entity.id
_entity.type
_entity.pdbx_description
1 polymer ?
#
loop_
_entity_poly.entity_id
_entity_poly.type
_entity_poly.pdbx_seq_one_letter_code
_entity_poly.pdbx_strand_id
1 'polypeptide(L)'
;MGRTLPSATQLMHQEEAALARFRRALRRDDQLVFDDLFTAAQKHISATAYAAHALPFETFLMAMLLEEHKEVMRLREIVAVLEAMHV
;
A
#
# COMPACT_ATOMS: atom_id res chain seq x y z
N MET A 1 5.08 17.10 -29.75
CA MET A 1 5.36 15.76 -29.21
C MET A 1 4.64 15.64 -27.88
N GLY A 2 3.42 15.09 -27.87
CA GLY A 2 2.56 15.05 -26.69
C GLY A 2 3.22 14.27 -25.56
N ARG A 3 3.18 14.82 -24.35
CA ARG A 3 3.72 14.16 -23.14
C ARG A 3 2.94 12.86 -22.94
N THR A 4 3.60 11.71 -23.04
CA THR A 4 3.03 10.43 -22.64
C THR A 4 2.62 10.52 -21.17
N LEU A 5 1.36 10.18 -20.87
CA LEU A 5 0.90 10.10 -19.50
C LEU A 5 1.76 9.07 -18.75
N PRO A 6 2.22 9.37 -17.52
CA PRO A 6 3.01 8.43 -16.74
C PRO A 6 2.17 7.20 -16.41
N SER A 7 2.78 6.03 -16.43
CA SER A 7 2.13 4.79 -16.00
C SER A 7 1.88 4.78 -14.50
N ALA A 8 0.95 3.94 -14.02
CA ALA A 8 0.70 3.78 -12.59
C ALA A 8 1.98 3.39 -11.82
N THR A 9 2.84 2.54 -12.39
CA THR A 9 4.14 2.21 -11.79
C THR A 9 5.05 3.43 -11.68
N GLN A 10 5.11 4.27 -12.71
CA GLN A 10 5.92 5.49 -12.69
C GLN A 10 5.40 6.48 -11.66
N LEU A 11 4.07 6.63 -11.55
CA LEU A 11 3.42 7.45 -10.54
C LEU A 11 3.74 6.94 -9.13
N MET A 12 3.67 5.63 -8.89
CA MET A 12 4.00 5.05 -7.59
C MET A 12 5.42 5.37 -7.15
N HIS A 13 6.41 5.22 -8.03
CA HIS A 13 7.80 5.59 -7.74
C HIS A 13 7.99 7.09 -7.52
N GLN A 14 7.21 7.94 -8.18
CA GLN A 14 7.23 9.38 -7.95
C GLN A 14 6.69 9.72 -6.56
N GLU A 15 5.57 9.11 -6.13
CA GLU A 15 5.01 9.30 -4.80
C GLU A 15 5.95 8.78 -3.70
N GLU A 16 6.54 7.60 -3.90
CA GLU A 16 7.53 7.01 -2.99
C GLU A 16 8.75 7.94 -2.82
N ALA A 17 9.27 8.49 -3.93
CA ALA A 17 10.36 9.44 -3.91
C ALA A 17 9.98 10.77 -3.24
N ALA A 18 8.75 11.26 -3.45
CA ALA A 18 8.24 12.47 -2.80
C ALA A 18 8.18 12.31 -1.27
N LEU A 19 7.90 11.09 -0.78
CA LEU A 19 7.85 10.76 0.64
C LEU A 19 9.20 10.35 1.24
N ALA A 20 10.30 10.35 0.47
CA ALA A 20 11.61 9.95 0.96
C ALA A 20 12.11 10.77 2.17
N ARG A 21 11.72 12.05 2.30
CA ARG A 21 12.04 12.87 3.49
C ARG A 21 11.25 12.43 4.71
N PHE A 22 9.96 12.12 4.54
CA PHE A 22 9.12 11.59 5.59
C PHE A 22 9.66 10.24 6.08
N ARG A 23 9.91 9.30 5.16
CA ARG A 23 10.51 8.01 5.45
C ARG A 23 11.81 8.13 6.24
N ARG A 24 12.71 9.05 5.86
CA ARG A 24 13.98 9.26 6.58
C ARG A 24 13.83 9.80 8.00
N ALA A 25 12.73 10.47 8.32
CA ALA A 25 12.45 10.96 9.66
C ALA A 25 11.88 9.87 10.59
N LEU A 26 11.43 8.74 10.04
CA LEU A 26 10.91 7.61 10.80
C LEU A 26 12.04 6.82 11.49
N ARG A 27 11.70 6.13 12.60
CA ARG A 27 12.58 5.14 13.23
C ARG A 27 12.84 3.98 12.27
N ARG A 28 13.90 3.20 12.52
CA ARG A 28 14.28 2.11 11.61
C ARG A 28 13.17 1.08 11.41
N ASP A 29 12.45 0.73 12.47
CA ASP A 29 11.35 -0.25 12.40
C ASP A 29 10.17 0.32 11.60
N ASP A 30 9.81 1.58 11.85
CA ASP A 30 8.75 2.28 11.11
C ASP A 30 9.09 2.46 9.62
N GLN A 31 10.38 2.60 9.27
CA GLN A 31 10.82 2.63 7.87
C GLN A 31 10.52 1.31 7.16
N LEU A 32 10.70 0.18 7.84
CA LEU A 32 10.41 -1.14 7.26
C LEU A 32 8.91 -1.31 7.03
N VAL A 33 8.08 -0.89 7.99
CA VAL A 33 6.62 -0.89 7.84
C VAL A 33 6.19 0.01 6.67
N PHE A 34 6.78 1.20 6.57
CA PHE A 34 6.51 2.12 5.46
C PHE A 34 6.85 1.52 4.09
N ASP A 35 8.00 0.86 3.95
CA ASP A 35 8.40 0.20 2.70
C ASP A 35 7.46 -0.97 2.34
N ASP A 36 7.00 -1.72 3.34
CA ASP A 36 6.07 -2.82 3.15
C ASP A 36 4.70 -2.33 2.67
N LEU A 37 4.22 -1.18 3.16
CA LEU A 37 2.99 -0.56 2.65
C LEU A 37 3.07 -0.24 1.15
N PHE A 38 4.20 0.28 0.67
CA PHE A 38 4.41 0.51 -0.78
C PHE A 38 4.46 -0.79 -1.57
N THR A 39 5.05 -1.83 -1.01
CA THR A 39 5.07 -3.18 -1.59
C THR A 39 3.66 -3.76 -1.67
N ALA A 40 2.83 -3.55 -0.64
CA ALA A 40 1.43 -3.95 -0.61
C ALA A 40 0.61 -3.21 -1.67
N ALA A 41 0.80 -1.90 -1.82
CA ALA A 41 0.15 -1.08 -2.85
C ALA A 41 0.52 -1.56 -4.28
N GLN A 42 1.75 -2.06 -4.48
CA GLN A 42 2.23 -2.54 -5.76
C GLN A 42 1.38 -3.68 -6.34
N LYS A 43 0.79 -4.53 -5.47
CA LYS A 43 -0.12 -5.62 -5.85
C LYS A 43 -1.36 -5.13 -6.61
N HIS A 44 -1.70 -3.85 -6.45
CA HIS A 44 -2.90 -3.22 -7.01
C HIS A 44 -2.60 -2.21 -8.12
N ILE A 45 -1.37 -2.20 -8.68
CA ILE A 45 -0.99 -1.28 -9.77
C ILE A 45 -1.98 -1.31 -10.94
N SER A 46 -2.46 -2.49 -11.33
CA SER A 46 -3.43 -2.63 -12.42
C SER A 46 -4.77 -1.99 -12.09
N ALA A 47 -5.24 -2.12 -10.85
CA ALA A 47 -6.48 -1.48 -10.38
C ALA A 47 -6.32 0.04 -10.32
N THR A 48 -5.17 0.53 -9.84
CA THR A 48 -4.83 1.96 -9.83
C THR A 48 -4.75 2.53 -11.25
N ALA A 49 -4.13 1.81 -12.19
CA ALA A 49 -4.08 2.21 -13.59
C ALA A 49 -5.47 2.28 -14.21
N TYR A 50 -6.33 1.31 -13.90
CA TYR A 50 -7.71 1.27 -14.39
C TYR A 50 -8.57 2.41 -13.83
N ALA A 51 -8.41 2.74 -12.55
CA ALA A 51 -9.18 3.81 -11.90
C ALA A 51 -8.95 5.18 -12.57
N ALA A 52 -7.80 5.37 -13.24
CA ALA A 52 -7.43 6.62 -13.93
C ALA A 52 -7.69 7.88 -13.08
N HIS A 53 -7.52 7.75 -11.76
CA HIS A 53 -7.91 8.76 -10.79
C HIS A 53 -7.03 10.02 -10.93
N ALA A 54 -7.62 11.20 -10.73
CA ALA A 54 -6.89 12.47 -10.84
C ALA A 54 -5.79 12.64 -9.79
N LEU A 55 -5.93 11.94 -8.65
CA LEU A 55 -4.98 11.91 -7.55
C LEU A 55 -4.50 10.45 -7.34
N PRO A 56 -3.39 10.04 -7.99
CA PRO A 56 -2.88 8.67 -7.94
C PRO A 56 -2.46 8.22 -6.53
N PHE A 57 -2.03 9.16 -5.68
CA PHE A 57 -1.66 8.82 -4.31
C PHE A 57 -2.84 8.29 -3.49
N GLU A 58 -4.06 8.82 -3.69
CA GLU A 58 -5.25 8.37 -2.98
C GLU A 58 -5.62 6.92 -3.32
N THR A 59 -5.43 6.51 -4.57
CA THR A 59 -5.64 5.11 -4.99
C THR A 59 -4.56 4.18 -4.43
N PHE A 60 -3.31 4.63 -4.30
CA PHE A 60 -2.28 3.85 -3.59
C PHE A 60 -2.58 3.71 -2.10
N LEU A 61 -3.04 4.78 -1.42
CA LEU A 61 -3.47 4.70 -0.03
C LEU A 61 -4.65 3.74 0.16
N MET A 62 -5.62 3.77 -0.76
CA MET A 62 -6.73 2.83 -0.74
C MET A 62 -6.25 1.38 -0.91
N ALA A 63 -5.27 1.14 -1.79
CA ALA A 63 -4.68 -0.18 -1.97
C ALA A 63 -3.94 -0.67 -0.71
N MET A 64 -3.22 0.22 -0.03
CA MET A 64 -2.59 -0.08 1.27
C MET A 64 -3.65 -0.48 2.30
N LEU A 65 -4.68 0.35 2.48
CA LEU A 65 -5.78 0.08 3.42
C LEU A 65 -6.52 -1.23 3.10
N LEU A 66 -6.67 -1.57 1.82
CA LEU A 66 -7.29 -2.82 1.40
C LEU A 66 -6.47 -4.04 1.84
N GLU A 67 -5.15 -4.01 1.65
CA GLU A 67 -4.27 -5.10 2.11
C GLU A 67 -4.23 -5.20 3.64
N GLU A 68 -4.18 -4.07 4.35
CA GLU A 68 -4.26 -4.05 5.81
C GLU A 68 -5.60 -4.60 6.32
N HIS A 69 -6.72 -4.27 5.67
CA HIS A 69 -8.02 -4.80 6.06
C HIS A 69 -8.11 -6.32 5.86
N LYS A 70 -7.53 -6.85 4.77
CA LYS A 70 -7.43 -8.29 4.53
C LYS A 70 -6.61 -8.97 5.61
N GLU A 71 -5.51 -8.36 6.03
CA GLU A 71 -4.67 -8.89 7.10
C GLU A 71 -5.41 -8.90 8.45
N VAL A 72 -6.13 -7.83 8.79
CA VAL A 72 -6.98 -7.79 9.98
C VAL A 72 -8.05 -8.90 9.95
N MET A 73 -8.70 -9.13 8.81
CA MET A 73 -9.67 -10.21 8.67
C MET A 73 -9.02 -11.58 8.91
N ARG A 74 -7.85 -11.83 8.30
CA ARG A 74 -7.08 -13.07 8.46
C ARG A 74 -6.67 -13.32 9.91
N LEU A 75 -6.14 -12.29 10.58
CA LEU A 75 -5.72 -12.38 11.98
C LEU A 75 -6.90 -12.65 12.91
N ARG A 76 -8.06 -12.02 12.67
CA ARG A 76 -9.29 -12.30 13.43
C ARG A 76 -9.75 -13.75 13.29
N GLU A 77 -9.68 -14.31 12.08
CA GLU A 77 -10.01 -15.72 11.85
C GLU A 77 -9.05 -16.65 12.60
N ILE A 78 -7.75 -16.38 12.54
CA ILE A 78 -6.74 -17.16 13.27
C ILE A 78 -7.00 -17.11 14.78
N VAL A 79 -7.25 -15.93 15.33
CA VAL A 79 -7.56 -15.77 16.76
C VAL A 79 -8.81 -16.58 17.15
N ALA A 80 -9.89 -16.49 16.36
CA ALA A 80 -11.12 -17.25 16.62
C ALA A 80 -10.87 -18.77 16.62
N VAL A 81 -10.04 -19.27 15.70
CA VAL A 81 -9.66 -20.70 15.66
C VAL A 81 -8.84 -21.09 16.89
N LEU A 82 -7.86 -20.28 17.27
CA LEU A 82 -7.01 -20.56 18.43
C LEU A 82 -7.81 -20.54 19.74
N GLU A 83 -8.76 -19.62 19.89
CA GLU A 83 -9.67 -19.56 21.03
C GLU A 83 -10.55 -20.82 21.10
N ALA A 84 -11.07 -21.30 19.96
CA ALA A 84 -11.88 -22.51 19.90
C ALA A 84 -11.10 -23.80 20.22
N MET A 85 -9.77 -23.81 20.04
CA MET A 85 -8.90 -24.96 20.37
C MET A 85 -8.55 -25.05 21.86
N HIS A 86 -8.71 -23.97 22.63
CA HIS A 86 -8.39 -23.91 24.07
C HIS A 86 -9.63 -24.05 24.97
N VAL A 87 -10.81 -24.28 24.40
CA VAL A 87 -12.07 -24.61 25.08
C VAL A 87 -12.35 -26.09 24.97
#